data_AF-A0A523MXL7-F1
#
_entry.id   AF-A0A523MXL7-F1
#
_cell.length_a   1.000
_cell.length_b   1.000
_cell.length_c   1.000
_cell.angle_alpha   90.00
_cell.angle_beta   90.00
_cell.angle_gamma   90.00
#
_symmetry.space_group_name_H-M   'P 1'
#
loop_
_entity.id
_entity.type
_entity.pdbx_description
1 polymer ?
#
loop_
_entity_poly.entity_id
_entity_poly.type
_entity_poly.pdbx_seq_one_letter_code
_entity_poly.pdbx_strand_id
1 'polypeptide(L)'
;MSPDRKFLEEDILRLYREPIVGANYNNSYGEENLVNLVNKYRSLSPEEMEIMLELVTGYSQTPDLASSYISVGVLHALGLSGRVEEAYTWAKSQDNSGQITSHFDIGISLADHFING
;
A
#
# COMPACT_ATOMS: atom_id res chain seq x y z
N MET A 1 -3.16 -14.35 -18.96
CA MET A 1 -3.82 -13.58 -17.89
C MET A 1 -5.30 -13.55 -18.18
N SER A 2 -6.17 -13.91 -17.23
CA SER A 2 -7.63 -13.83 -17.44
C SER A 2 -8.08 -12.36 -17.52
N PRO A 3 -9.14 -12.03 -18.28
CA PRO A 3 -9.70 -10.69 -18.32
C PRO A 3 -10.03 -10.15 -16.92
N ASP A 4 -10.60 -10.99 -16.06
CA ASP A 4 -11.02 -10.62 -14.69
C ASP A 4 -9.85 -10.18 -13.82
N ARG A 5 -8.71 -10.89 -13.90
CA ARG A 5 -7.49 -10.48 -13.20
C ARG A 5 -7.01 -9.11 -13.68
N LYS A 6 -6.99 -8.89 -15.00
CA LYS A 6 -6.53 -7.61 -15.55
C LYS A 6 -7.41 -6.43 -15.09
N PHE A 7 -8.73 -6.61 -15.07
CA PHE A 7 -9.64 -5.59 -14.56
C PHE A 7 -9.43 -5.31 -13.07
N LEU A 8 -9.19 -6.35 -12.26
CA LEU A 8 -8.88 -6.18 -10.85
C LEU A 8 -7.56 -5.42 -10.64
N GLU A 9 -6.50 -5.78 -11.36
CA GLU A 9 -5.21 -5.08 -11.27
C GLU A 9 -5.35 -3.61 -11.67
N GLU A 10 -6.05 -3.30 -12.77
CA GLU A 10 -6.32 -1.92 -13.19
C GLU A 10 -7.11 -1.12 -12.15
N ASP A 11 -8.09 -1.75 -11.50
CA ASP A 11 -8.87 -1.12 -10.43
C ASP A 11 -7.99 -0.82 -9.20
N ILE A 12 -7.14 -1.78 -8.78
CA ILE A 12 -6.18 -1.57 -7.69
C ILE A 12 -5.20 -0.43 -8.03
N LEU A 13 -4.68 -0.40 -9.26
CA LEU A 13 -3.78 0.66 -9.72
C LEU A 13 -4.42 2.04 -9.70
N ARG A 14 -5.72 2.11 -10.00
CA ARG A 14 -6.49 3.35 -9.90
C ARG A 14 -6.55 3.84 -8.46
N LEU A 15 -6.72 2.95 -7.48
CA LEU A 15 -6.76 3.33 -6.05
C LEU A 15 -5.44 3.90 -5.51
N TYR A 16 -4.31 3.56 -6.12
CA TYR A 16 -3.03 4.23 -5.82
C TYR A 16 -2.94 5.67 -6.37
N ARG A 17 -3.74 5.99 -7.39
CA ARG A 17 -3.68 7.28 -8.11
C ARG A 17 -4.82 8.21 -7.75
N GLU A 18 -5.93 7.66 -7.26
CA GLU A 18 -7.18 8.37 -7.03
C GLU A 18 -7.69 8.15 -5.59
N PRO A 19 -7.87 9.23 -4.81
CA PRO A 19 -7.51 10.62 -5.14
C PRO A 19 -5.99 10.82 -5.27
N ILE A 20 -5.58 11.89 -5.94
CA ILE A 20 -4.16 12.22 -6.08
C ILE A 20 -3.60 12.58 -4.68
N VAL A 21 -2.45 12.00 -4.33
CA VAL A 21 -1.73 12.33 -3.09
C VAL A 21 -1.33 13.81 -3.10
N GLY A 22 -1.65 14.53 -2.03
CA GLY A 22 -1.40 15.96 -1.91
C GLY A 22 -2.44 16.85 -2.61
N ALA A 23 -3.50 16.29 -3.19
CA ALA A 23 -4.51 17.07 -3.90
C ALA A 23 -5.44 17.88 -3.00
N ASN A 24 -5.63 17.46 -1.75
CA ASN A 24 -6.50 18.12 -0.78
C ASN A 24 -5.95 17.92 0.63
N TYR A 25 -6.52 18.63 1.62
CA TYR A 25 -6.09 18.52 3.03
C TYR A 25 -6.26 17.11 3.60
N ASN A 26 -7.33 16.41 3.22
CA ASN A 26 -7.68 15.08 3.73
C ASN A 26 -6.84 13.93 3.14
N ASN A 27 -6.16 14.17 2.01
CA ASN A 27 -5.31 13.21 1.30
C ASN A 27 -3.89 13.76 1.11
N SER A 28 -3.42 14.54 2.09
CA SER A 28 -2.11 15.19 2.02
C SER A 28 -0.97 14.17 1.92
N TYR A 29 -1.16 13.01 2.56
CA TYR A 29 -0.19 11.91 2.64
C TYR A 29 -0.78 10.58 2.13
N GLY A 30 -1.78 10.62 1.26
CA GLY A 30 -2.35 9.39 0.66
C GLY A 30 -3.25 8.60 1.59
N GLU A 31 -3.80 9.23 2.62
CA GLU A 31 -4.71 8.63 3.59
C GLU A 31 -5.91 7.96 2.93
N GLU A 32 -6.56 8.64 1.98
CA GLU A 32 -7.71 8.12 1.26
C GLU A 32 -7.29 6.93 0.37
N ASN A 33 -6.10 6.99 -0.25
CA ASN A 33 -5.58 5.88 -1.06
C ASN A 33 -5.41 4.61 -0.22
N LEU A 34 -4.77 4.73 0.95
CA LEU A 34 -4.58 3.63 1.89
C LEU A 34 -5.92 3.04 2.33
N VAL A 35 -6.85 3.89 2.79
CA VAL A 35 -8.18 3.45 3.24
C VAL A 35 -8.95 2.76 2.12
N ASN A 36 -8.93 3.32 0.91
CA ASN A 36 -9.61 2.73 -0.24
C ASN A 36 -9.03 1.36 -0.61
N LEU A 37 -7.70 1.19 -0.56
CA LEU A 37 -7.04 -0.09 -0.80
C LEU A 37 -7.40 -1.12 0.28
N VAL A 38 -7.41 -0.75 1.56
CA VAL A 38 -7.81 -1.66 2.66
C VAL A 38 -9.26 -2.08 2.51
N ASN A 39 -10.16 -1.14 2.20
CA ASN A 39 -11.57 -1.43 1.99
C ASN A 39 -11.80 -2.31 0.76
N LYS A 40 -11.07 -2.04 -0.34
CA LYS A 40 -11.07 -2.88 -1.53
C LYS A 40 -10.68 -4.31 -1.16
N TYR A 41 -9.55 -4.51 -0.50
CA TYR A 41 -9.10 -5.83 -0.06
C TYR A 41 -10.18 -6.60 0.72
N ARG A 42 -10.79 -5.96 1.71
CA ARG A 42 -11.84 -6.56 2.56
C ARG A 42 -13.12 -6.93 1.79
N SER A 43 -13.35 -6.34 0.61
CA SER A 43 -14.53 -6.60 -0.22
C SER A 43 -14.36 -7.71 -1.26
N LEU A 44 -13.12 -8.17 -1.48
CA LEU A 44 -12.76 -9.13 -2.52
C LEU A 44 -13.06 -10.58 -2.14
N SER A 45 -13.14 -11.48 -3.13
CA SER A 45 -13.12 -12.91 -2.87
C SER A 45 -11.73 -13.35 -2.35
N PRO A 46 -11.61 -14.53 -1.70
CA PRO A 46 -10.31 -15.05 -1.26
C PRO A 46 -9.26 -15.13 -2.37
N GLU A 47 -9.65 -15.53 -3.59
CA GLU A 47 -8.75 -15.61 -4.73
C GLU A 47 -8.27 -14.22 -5.19
N GLU A 48 -9.17 -13.24 -5.20
CA GLU A 48 -8.87 -11.86 -5.56
C GLU A 48 -8.03 -11.14 -4.48
N MET A 49 -8.24 -11.49 -3.21
CA MET A 49 -7.42 -11.03 -2.09
C MET A 49 -5.95 -11.42 -2.30
N GLU A 50 -5.68 -12.67 -2.71
CA GLU A 50 -4.31 -13.11 -3.00
C GLU A 50 -3.67 -12.33 -4.15
N ILE A 51 -4.43 -12.04 -5.21
CA ILE A 51 -3.96 -11.21 -6.34
C ILE A 51 -3.61 -9.80 -5.85
N MET A 52 -4.47 -9.20 -5.02
CA MET A 52 -4.21 -7.88 -4.46
C MET A 52 -2.99 -7.88 -3.54
N LEU A 53 -2.81 -8.91 -2.70
CA LEU A 53 -1.64 -9.02 -1.83
C LEU A 53 -0.35 -9.17 -2.61
N GLU A 54 -0.35 -9.93 -3.71
CA GLU A 54 0.79 -10.05 -4.61
C GLU A 54 1.20 -8.66 -5.13
N LEU A 55 0.24 -7.87 -5.62
CA LEU A 55 0.48 -6.51 -6.11
C LEU A 55 0.96 -5.56 -5.02
N VAL A 56 0.27 -5.48 -3.89
CA VAL A 56 0.63 -4.59 -2.77
C VAL A 56 2.02 -4.93 -2.25
N THR A 57 2.35 -6.22 -2.14
CA THR A 57 3.69 -6.66 -1.72
C THR A 57 4.74 -6.25 -2.74
N GLY A 58 4.47 -6.44 -4.03
CA GLY A 58 5.35 -5.96 -5.10
C GLY A 58 5.60 -4.46 -5.01
N TYR A 59 4.54 -3.66 -4.83
CA TYR A 59 4.65 -2.20 -4.74
C TYR A 59 5.37 -1.72 -3.48
N SER A 60 5.27 -2.44 -2.37
CA SER A 60 6.03 -2.14 -1.14
C SER A 60 7.55 -2.22 -1.35
N GLN A 61 8.01 -2.89 -2.40
CA GLN A 61 9.42 -3.09 -2.72
C GLN A 61 9.81 -2.38 -4.03
N THR A 62 9.35 -1.15 -4.21
CA THR A 62 9.66 -0.31 -5.38
C THR A 62 10.33 1.00 -4.98
N PRO A 63 11.14 1.61 -5.87
CA PRO A 63 11.73 2.93 -5.61
C PRO A 63 10.72 4.08 -5.67
N ASP A 64 9.49 3.84 -6.14
CA ASP A 64 8.43 4.84 -6.13
C ASP A 64 7.96 5.06 -4.68
N LEU A 65 8.34 6.20 -4.11
CA LEU A 65 8.08 6.48 -2.69
C LEU A 65 6.59 6.47 -2.37
N ALA A 66 5.76 7.06 -3.22
CA ALA A 66 4.31 7.14 -3.00
C ALA A 66 3.67 5.76 -2.93
N SER A 67 3.89 4.92 -3.95
CA SER A 67 3.30 3.58 -4.00
C SER A 67 3.87 2.69 -2.90
N SER A 68 5.16 2.79 -2.60
CA SER A 68 5.83 1.91 -1.63
C SER A 68 5.37 2.18 -0.19
N TYR A 69 5.27 3.43 0.27
CA TYR A 69 4.78 3.68 1.64
C TYR A 69 3.29 3.40 1.80
N ILE A 70 2.47 3.71 0.78
CA ILE A 70 1.04 3.39 0.81
C ILE A 70 0.89 1.86 0.94
N SER A 71 1.68 1.10 0.17
CA SER A 71 1.67 -0.37 0.23
C SER A 71 2.03 -0.91 1.62
N VAL A 72 3.09 -0.39 2.24
CA VAL A 72 3.48 -0.80 3.60
C VAL A 72 2.39 -0.46 4.62
N GLY A 73 1.78 0.72 4.52
CA GLY A 73 0.64 1.11 5.35
C GLY A 73 -0.56 0.17 5.19
N VAL A 74 -0.88 -0.23 3.95
CA VAL A 74 -1.94 -1.23 3.68
C VAL A 74 -1.61 -2.58 4.31
N LEU A 75 -0.39 -3.10 4.12
CA LEU A 75 0.04 -4.38 4.69
C LEU A 75 -0.06 -4.36 6.23
N HIS A 76 0.36 -3.26 6.85
CA HIS A 76 0.24 -3.05 8.29
C HIS A 76 -1.22 -3.02 8.74
N ALA A 77 -2.08 -2.29 8.03
CA ALA A 77 -3.52 -2.20 8.33
C ALA A 77 -4.28 -3.53 8.18
N LEU A 78 -3.73 -4.46 7.41
CA LEU A 78 -4.24 -5.81 7.26
C LEU A 78 -3.64 -6.80 8.28
N GLY A 79 -2.73 -6.34 9.16
CA GLY A 79 -2.07 -7.19 10.16
C GLY A 79 -0.98 -8.11 9.59
N LEU A 80 -0.49 -7.83 8.38
CA LEU A 80 0.48 -8.66 7.66
C LEU A 80 1.92 -8.32 8.03
N SER A 81 2.23 -8.41 9.33
CA SER A 81 3.52 -8.03 9.92
C SER A 81 4.74 -8.65 9.24
N GLY A 82 4.67 -9.92 8.80
CA GLY A 82 5.75 -10.57 8.06
C GLY A 82 6.08 -9.87 6.73
N ARG A 83 5.06 -9.46 5.97
CA ARG A 83 5.26 -8.74 4.70
C ARG A 83 5.77 -7.32 4.92
N VAL A 84 5.39 -6.69 6.03
CA VAL A 84 5.95 -5.40 6.46
C VAL A 84 7.44 -5.57 6.76
N GLU A 85 7.83 -6.58 7.54
CA GLU A 85 9.24 -6.86 7.86
C GLU A 85 10.09 -7.14 6.60
N GLU A 86 9.54 -7.90 5.64
CA GLU A 86 10.17 -8.13 4.35
C GLU A 86 10.39 -6.82 3.57
N ALA A 87 9.40 -5.93 3.53
CA ALA A 87 9.53 -4.62 2.89
C ALA A 87 10.62 -3.77 3.56
N TYR A 88 10.67 -3.71 4.90
CA TYR A 88 11.75 -3.01 5.62
C TYR A 88 13.13 -3.63 5.36
N THR A 89 13.21 -4.95 5.25
CA THR A 89 14.45 -5.67 4.93
C THR A 89 14.94 -5.29 3.53
N TRP A 90 14.04 -5.30 2.55
CA TRP A 90 14.32 -4.83 1.20
C TRP A 90 14.75 -3.35 1.19
N ALA A 91 14.06 -2.47 1.92
CA ALA A 91 14.38 -1.05 1.97
C ALA A 91 15.78 -0.80 2.54
N LYS A 92 16.20 -1.56 3.57
CA LYS A 92 17.53 -1.48 4.17
C LYS A 92 18.66 -1.91 3.23
N SER A 93 18.37 -2.71 2.20
CA SER A 93 19.37 -3.10 1.20
C SER A 93 19.52 -2.10 0.05
N GLN A 94 18.72 -1.02 0.01
CA GLN A 94 18.81 0.00 -1.03
C GLN A 94 19.78 1.13 -0.64
N ASP A 95 20.39 1.78 -1.63
CA ASP A 95 21.30 2.91 -1.43
C ASP A 95 20.63 4.10 -0.71
N ASN A 96 19.33 4.30 -0.95
CA ASN A 96 18.50 5.35 -0.33
C ASN A 96 17.65 4.83 0.85
N SER A 97 18.14 3.79 1.55
CA SER A 97 17.43 3.13 2.66
C SER A 97 16.78 4.08 3.67
N GLY A 98 17.50 5.10 4.13
CA GLY A 98 16.99 6.07 5.10
C GLY A 98 15.78 6.85 4.60
N GLN A 99 15.74 7.20 3.30
CA GLN A 99 14.60 7.89 2.71
C GLN A 99 13.38 6.97 2.61
N ILE A 100 13.58 5.74 2.12
CA ILE A 100 12.50 4.76 1.94
C ILE A 100 11.90 4.39 3.30
N THR A 101 12.73 4.03 4.28
CA THR A 101 12.27 3.65 5.62
C THR A 101 11.55 4.78 6.33
N SER A 102 12.01 6.03 6.20
CA SER A 102 11.28 7.18 6.71
C SER A 102 9.90 7.38 6.07
N HIS A 103 9.74 7.03 4.79
CA HIS A 103 8.41 7.05 4.16
C HIS A 103 7.55 5.89 4.67
N PHE A 104 8.13 4.70 4.87
CA PHE A 104 7.40 3.58 5.46
C PHE A 104 6.86 3.93 6.85
N ASP A 105 7.64 4.62 7.69
CA ASP A 105 7.20 5.09 9.01
C ASP A 105 5.97 6.02 8.91
N ILE A 106 5.89 6.85 7.86
CA ILE A 106 4.69 7.65 7.55
C ILE A 106 3.51 6.72 7.24
N GLY A 107 3.69 5.76 6.34
CA GLY A 107 2.66 4.78 5.98
C GLY A 107 2.11 4.00 7.18
N ILE A 108 2.99 3.55 8.09
CA ILE A 108 2.60 2.89 9.35
C ILE A 108 1.81 3.85 10.24
N SER A 109 2.30 5.07 10.43
CA SER A 109 1.63 6.06 11.28
C SER A 109 0.23 6.42 10.77
N LEU A 110 0.06 6.54 9.45
CA LEU A 110 -1.24 6.75 8.82
C LEU A 110 -2.16 5.56 9.06
N ALA A 111 -1.66 4.34 8.82
CA ALA A 111 -2.42 3.13 9.06
C ALA A 111 -2.90 3.04 10.52
N ASP A 112 -2.02 3.27 11.49
CA ASP A 112 -2.37 3.24 12.92
C ASP A 112 -3.42 4.28 13.29
N HIS A 113 -3.38 5.47 12.69
CA HIS A 113 -4.39 6.51 12.90
C HIS A 113 -5.79 6.04 12.48
N PHE A 114 -5.92 5.30 11.38
CA PHE A 114 -7.21 4.83 10.87
C PHE A 114 -7.67 3.49 11.43
N ILE A 115 -6.75 2.62 11.86
CA ILE A 115 -7.09 1.35 12.51
C ILE A 115 -7.64 1.59 13.93
N ASN A 116 -7.09 2.59 14.64
CA ASN A 116 -7.43 2.88 16.03
C ASN A 116 -8.48 3.99 16.21
N GLY A 117 -8.93 4.62 15.11
CA GLY A 117 -9.94 5.70 15.11
C GLY A 117 -11.33 5.22 14.71
#